data_AF-A0A2M6ZY92-F1
#
_entry.id   AF-A0A2M6ZY92-F1
#
_cell.length_a   1.000
_cell.length_b   1.000
_cell.length_c   1.000
_cell.angle_alpha   90.00
_cell.angle_beta   90.00
_cell.angle_gamma   90.00
#
_symmetry.space_group_name_H-M   'P 1'
#
loop_
_entity.id
_entity.type
_entity.pdbx_description
1 polymer ?
#
loop_
_entity_poly.entity_id
_entity_poly.type
_entity_poly.pdbx_seq_one_letter_code
_entity_poly.pdbx_strand_id
1 'polypeptide(L)'
;NAPQLEAVLHSFPDGLGSSPVTWTTLAFGAWTYMVRPIAVGGMIVGAVYTLYNMRKQLFGGIVRSVRDVKKAAESGVAQPRLEKDISFKVIFPLIAIFTVLMAVLYYYFCGSWSGAIIAAAVLLIAGFFFAAVAGYLVGLIGSSSNPISGLTLSTLIIAALLMVVVGVPGQSGIAAVLGVAAVVCCACGVAGDMMQDMKVGHILGGTPWKMEFAEIIGVLIAGAVLFLPLLILHQGDINAGGVGFGGKALPAPQAGLMAMLSKGIVTGSMAWPLVVSGMFMSLALILVKAPSPMLIAVGMYLPLETTFAIFAGGVIRWLVDKRAEKKKLNAAQKIRVENNGILLSSGLIAGEALMGLLVATLAFFNISFPSVFENPKAWVGYAILGILGYLMIKIPLSNAGRPDEPAPPSAMA
;
A
#
# COMPACT_ATOMS: atom_id res chain seq x y z
N ASN A 1 15.95 33.21 -1.18
CA ASN A 1 15.71 33.95 -2.45
C ASN A 1 16.37 33.18 -3.59
N ALA A 2 15.66 32.98 -4.70
CA ALA A 2 15.94 32.08 -5.85
C ALA A 2 17.38 31.56 -6.09
N PRO A 3 18.46 32.37 -6.06
CA PRO A 3 19.84 31.90 -6.28
C PRO A 3 20.31 30.76 -5.37
N GLN A 4 19.81 30.63 -4.14
CA GLN A 4 20.16 29.52 -3.25
C GLN A 4 19.45 28.20 -3.60
N LEU A 5 18.23 28.28 -4.14
CA LEU A 5 17.50 27.09 -4.61
C LEU A 5 18.09 26.61 -5.93
N GLU A 6 18.48 27.53 -6.80
CA GLU A 6 19.21 27.26 -8.04
C GLU A 6 20.57 26.59 -7.75
N ALA A 7 21.35 27.11 -6.80
CA ALA A 7 22.59 26.48 -6.34
C ALA A 7 22.38 25.08 -5.73
N VAL A 8 21.30 24.87 -4.95
CA VAL A 8 20.94 23.56 -4.42
C VAL A 8 20.52 22.59 -5.55
N LEU A 9 19.79 23.07 -6.55
CA LEU A 9 19.37 22.27 -7.71
C LEU A 9 20.55 21.90 -8.63
N HIS A 10 21.56 22.77 -8.74
CA HIS A 10 22.83 22.47 -9.41
C HIS A 10 23.75 21.52 -8.62
N SER A 11 23.48 21.26 -7.33
CA SER A 11 24.32 20.42 -6.47
C SER A 11 23.91 18.94 -6.38
N PHE A 12 22.80 18.53 -7.02
CA PHE A 12 22.36 17.14 -7.02
C PHE A 12 23.14 16.29 -8.04
N PRO A 13 23.41 15.01 -7.75
CA PRO A 13 24.19 14.12 -8.61
C PRO A 13 23.56 13.83 -9.99
N ASP A 14 22.24 14.05 -10.13
CA ASP A 14 21.51 13.98 -11.40
C ASP A 14 21.33 15.37 -12.06
N GLY A 15 22.11 16.36 -11.62
CA GLY A 15 21.94 17.78 -11.94
C GLY A 15 21.93 18.07 -13.43
N LEU A 16 20.95 18.88 -13.86
CA LEU A 16 20.95 19.56 -15.15
C LEU A 16 22.28 20.30 -15.30
N GLY A 17 23.17 19.81 -16.17
CA GLY A 17 24.48 20.41 -16.40
C GLY A 17 24.41 21.91 -16.70
N SER A 18 24.33 22.28 -17.98
CA SER A 18 24.26 23.68 -18.43
C SER A 18 22.88 24.08 -19.00
N SER A 19 21.87 23.21 -18.87
CA SER A 19 20.54 23.46 -19.42
C SER A 19 19.81 24.60 -18.68
N PRO A 20 19.08 25.47 -19.41
CA PRO A 20 18.41 26.62 -18.81
C PRO A 20 17.36 26.19 -17.77
N VAL A 21 17.43 26.83 -16.60
CA VAL A 21 16.49 26.62 -15.49
C VAL A 21 15.14 27.23 -15.85
N THR A 22 14.14 26.38 -16.10
CA THR A 22 12.76 26.82 -16.38
C THR A 22 11.92 26.84 -15.10
N TRP A 23 10.78 27.55 -15.11
CA TRP A 23 9.82 27.55 -13.99
C TRP A 23 9.34 26.14 -13.62
N THR A 24 9.16 25.26 -14.62
CA THR A 24 8.76 23.88 -14.40
C THR A 24 9.86 23.07 -13.72
N THR A 25 11.12 23.26 -14.14
CA THR A 25 12.29 22.69 -13.48
C THR A 25 12.39 23.13 -12.01
N LEU A 26 12.22 24.43 -11.75
CA LEU A 26 12.23 24.98 -10.38
C LEU A 26 11.11 24.40 -9.53
N ALA A 27 9.88 24.35 -10.05
CA ALA A 27 8.73 23.81 -9.35
C ALA A 27 8.91 22.32 -9.02
N PHE A 28 9.37 21.53 -10.00
CA PHE A 28 9.60 20.10 -9.80
C PHE A 28 10.75 19.83 -8.82
N GLY A 29 11.81 20.64 -8.88
CA GLY A 29 12.92 20.59 -7.94
C GLY A 29 12.49 20.93 -6.51
N ALA A 30 11.76 22.02 -6.32
CA ALA A 30 11.21 22.39 -5.01
C ALA A 30 10.28 21.30 -4.45
N TRP A 31 9.41 20.76 -5.29
CA TRP A 31 8.55 19.65 -4.89
C TRP A 31 9.36 18.41 -4.48
N THR A 32 10.33 18.01 -5.30
CA THR A 32 11.12 16.79 -5.11
C THR A 32 12.01 16.87 -3.87
N TYR A 33 12.71 17.98 -3.67
CA TYR A 33 13.75 18.10 -2.65
C TYR A 33 13.31 18.84 -1.39
N MET A 34 12.20 19.58 -1.41
CA MET A 34 11.68 20.28 -0.24
C MET A 34 10.34 19.70 0.21
N VAL A 35 9.34 19.68 -0.68
CA VAL A 35 7.97 19.28 -0.31
C VAL A 35 7.90 17.80 0.04
N ARG A 36 8.54 16.90 -0.72
CA ARG A 36 8.52 15.47 -0.42
C ARG A 36 9.11 15.13 0.96
N PRO A 37 10.29 15.63 1.37
CA PRO A 37 10.79 15.42 2.74
C PRO A 37 9.86 15.97 3.83
N ILE A 38 9.24 17.13 3.64
CA ILE A 38 8.22 17.66 4.56
C ILE A 38 7.02 16.70 4.63
N ALA A 39 6.53 16.25 3.48
CA ALA A 39 5.44 15.29 3.39
C ALA A 39 5.78 13.98 4.11
N VAL A 40 7.01 13.47 3.95
CA VAL A 40 7.51 12.27 4.66
C VAL A 40 7.42 12.44 6.17
N GLY A 41 7.87 13.58 6.71
CA GLY A 41 7.73 13.89 8.13
C GLY A 41 6.27 13.91 8.59
N GLY A 42 5.39 14.48 7.76
CA GLY A 42 3.96 14.50 8.02
C GLY A 42 3.31 13.11 8.00
N MET A 43 3.74 12.25 7.08
CA MET A 43 3.31 10.85 6.98
C MET A 43 3.77 10.02 8.17
N ILE A 44 5.00 10.23 8.69
CA ILE A 44 5.48 9.56 9.91
C ILE A 44 4.54 9.86 11.09
N VAL A 45 4.28 11.14 11.35
CA VAL A 45 3.38 11.55 12.44
C VAL A 45 1.95 11.06 12.18
N GLY A 46 1.48 11.13 10.94
CA GLY A 46 0.18 10.60 10.56
C GLY A 46 0.06 9.10 10.82
N ALA A 47 1.11 8.32 10.53
CA ALA A 47 1.12 6.87 10.75
C ALA A 47 1.08 6.55 12.24
N VAL A 48 1.91 7.24 13.03
CA VAL A 48 1.92 7.12 14.49
C VAL A 48 0.56 7.50 15.08
N TYR A 49 -0.06 8.58 14.59
CA TYR A 49 -1.38 9.02 15.03
C TYR A 49 -2.48 7.99 14.70
N THR A 50 -2.47 7.42 13.50
CA THR A 50 -3.38 6.33 13.11
C THR A 50 -3.21 5.12 14.04
N LEU A 51 -1.98 4.68 14.27
CA LEU A 51 -1.69 3.57 15.19
C LEU A 51 -2.12 3.89 16.63
N TYR A 52 -1.91 5.12 17.08
CA TYR A 52 -2.32 5.58 18.41
C TYR A 52 -3.85 5.54 18.58
N ASN A 53 -4.61 5.99 17.57
CA ASN A 53 -6.06 5.93 17.59
C ASN A 53 -6.57 4.48 17.63
N MET A 54 -5.86 3.57 16.97
CA MET A 54 -6.19 2.14 16.92
C MET A 54 -5.61 1.34 18.09
N ARG A 55 -4.82 1.94 19.00
CA ARG A 55 -4.07 1.22 20.05
C ARG A 55 -4.87 0.19 20.82
N LYS A 56 -6.13 0.49 21.18
CA LYS A 56 -6.99 -0.46 21.91
C LYS A 56 -7.26 -1.73 21.09
N GLN A 57 -7.49 -1.56 19.79
CA GLN A 57 -7.69 -2.65 18.86
C GLN A 57 -6.37 -3.41 18.64
N LEU A 58 -5.25 -2.71 18.50
CA LEU A 58 -3.90 -3.31 18.39
C LEU A 58 -3.60 -4.21 19.60
N PHE A 59 -3.71 -3.66 20.82
CA PHE A 59 -3.50 -4.41 22.06
C PHE A 59 -4.47 -5.58 22.18
N GLY A 60 -5.75 -5.39 21.81
CA GLY A 60 -6.76 -6.43 21.82
C GLY A 60 -6.47 -7.59 20.87
N GLY A 61 -5.84 -7.33 19.73
CA GLY A 61 -5.36 -8.35 18.79
C GLY A 61 -4.20 -9.15 19.38
N ILE A 62 -3.16 -8.45 19.86
CA ILE A 62 -1.96 -9.07 20.45
C ILE A 62 -2.30 -9.95 21.65
N VAL A 63 -3.11 -9.44 22.59
CA VAL A 63 -3.52 -10.18 23.81
C VAL A 63 -4.29 -11.44 23.44
N ARG A 64 -5.16 -11.37 22.42
CA ARG A 64 -5.88 -12.54 21.92
C ARG A 64 -4.94 -13.58 21.36
N SER A 65 -4.01 -13.20 20.48
CA SER A 65 -3.05 -14.13 19.88
C SER A 65 -2.24 -14.88 20.94
N VAL A 66 -1.76 -14.20 21.98
CA VAL A 66 -1.03 -14.86 23.08
C VAL A 66 -1.93 -15.82 23.86
N ARG A 67 -3.16 -15.40 24.17
CA ARG A 67 -4.12 -16.23 24.91
C ARG A 67 -4.53 -17.47 24.12
N ASP A 68 -4.74 -17.33 22.82
CA ASP A 68 -5.24 -18.41 21.96
C ASP A 68 -4.13 -19.44 21.71
N VAL A 69 -2.87 -19.01 21.54
CA VAL A 69 -1.69 -19.90 21.55
C VAL A 69 -1.58 -20.67 22.87
N LYS A 70 -1.76 -19.99 24.02
CA LYS A 70 -1.71 -20.63 25.33
C LYS A 70 -2.84 -21.67 25.51
N LYS A 71 -4.07 -21.32 25.14
CA LYS A 71 -5.22 -22.23 25.22
C LYS A 71 -5.04 -23.47 24.35
N ALA A 72 -4.52 -23.30 23.13
CA ALA A 72 -4.27 -24.43 22.23
C ALA A 72 -3.17 -25.37 22.73
N ALA A 73 -2.22 -24.88 23.54
CA ALA A 73 -1.24 -25.72 24.21
C ALA A 73 -1.83 -26.54 25.37
N GLU A 74 -2.90 -26.03 26.00
CA GLU A 74 -3.57 -26.65 27.17
C GLU A 74 -4.72 -27.59 26.77
N SER A 75 -5.33 -27.41 25.59
CA SER A 75 -6.55 -28.13 25.21
C SER A 75 -6.29 -29.52 24.62
N GLY A 76 -6.58 -30.57 25.39
CA GLY A 76 -6.71 -31.97 24.93
C GLY A 76 -8.13 -32.36 24.48
N VAL A 77 -9.05 -31.39 24.38
CA VAL A 77 -10.46 -31.63 24.02
C VAL A 77 -10.64 -31.60 22.50
N ALA A 78 -11.42 -32.53 21.96
CA ALA A 78 -11.76 -32.57 20.54
C ALA A 78 -12.56 -31.33 20.14
N GLN A 79 -11.96 -30.48 19.30
CA GLN A 79 -12.61 -29.28 18.79
C GLN A 79 -13.66 -29.63 17.72
N PRO A 80 -14.80 -28.91 17.66
CA PRO A 80 -15.74 -29.01 16.55
C PRO A 80 -15.06 -28.79 15.21
N ARG A 81 -15.57 -29.41 14.13
CA ARG A 81 -14.96 -29.25 12.78
C ARG A 81 -14.88 -27.80 12.31
N LEU A 82 -15.73 -26.93 12.84
CA LEU A 82 -15.81 -25.50 12.48
C LEU A 82 -14.78 -24.65 13.23
N GLU A 83 -14.11 -25.21 14.23
CA GLU A 83 -13.10 -24.53 15.08
C GLU A 83 -11.75 -25.26 15.03
N LYS A 84 -11.58 -26.14 14.03
CA LYS A 84 -10.36 -26.94 13.86
C LYS A 84 -9.43 -26.27 12.87
N ASP A 85 -8.42 -25.58 13.40
CA ASP A 85 -7.30 -25.00 12.67
C ASP A 85 -6.16 -26.02 12.44
N ILE A 86 -5.19 -25.66 11.62
CA ILE A 86 -3.92 -26.40 11.49
C ILE A 86 -3.22 -26.39 12.84
N SER A 87 -2.74 -27.56 13.26
CA SER A 87 -2.06 -27.69 14.55
C SER A 87 -0.81 -26.80 14.62
N PHE A 88 -0.63 -26.11 15.75
CA PHE A 88 0.60 -25.38 16.08
C PHE A 88 1.87 -26.21 15.96
N LYS A 89 1.77 -27.55 16.10
CA LYS A 89 2.89 -28.48 15.90
C LYS A 89 3.41 -28.50 14.46
N VAL A 90 2.60 -28.07 13.49
CA VAL A 90 2.97 -27.92 12.08
C VAL A 90 3.37 -26.47 11.80
N ILE A 91 2.59 -25.51 12.30
CA ILE A 91 2.80 -24.08 12.02
C ILE A 91 4.11 -23.56 12.62
N PHE A 92 4.46 -23.89 13.88
CA PHE A 92 5.68 -23.37 14.49
C PHE A 92 6.96 -23.85 13.80
N PRO A 93 7.12 -25.14 13.44
CA PRO A 93 8.25 -25.57 12.62
C PRO A 93 8.31 -24.88 11.26
N LEU A 94 7.18 -24.67 10.59
CA LEU A 94 7.15 -23.93 9.31
C LEU A 94 7.64 -22.49 9.49
N ILE A 95 7.15 -21.76 10.50
CA ILE A 95 7.61 -20.42 10.82
C ILE A 95 9.13 -20.41 11.08
N ALA A 96 9.63 -21.39 11.85
CA ALA A 96 11.07 -21.50 12.13
C ALA A 96 11.89 -21.75 10.86
N ILE A 97 11.46 -22.68 10.00
CA ILE A 97 12.11 -22.98 8.72
C ILE A 97 12.13 -21.73 7.83
N PHE A 98 11.00 -21.06 7.63
CA PHE A 98 10.93 -19.84 6.82
C PHE A 98 11.75 -18.70 7.43
N THR A 99 11.83 -18.57 8.75
CA THR A 99 12.69 -17.59 9.40
C THR A 99 14.17 -17.84 9.09
N VAL A 100 14.61 -19.10 9.10
CA VAL A 100 15.98 -19.47 8.71
C VAL A 100 16.23 -19.18 7.23
N LEU A 101 15.29 -19.52 6.34
CA LEU A 101 15.40 -19.19 4.91
C LEU A 101 15.50 -17.68 4.69
N MET A 102 14.72 -16.90 5.42
CA MET A 102 14.78 -15.44 5.38
C MET A 102 16.09 -14.89 5.95
N ALA A 103 16.66 -15.51 6.98
CA ALA A 103 17.99 -15.14 7.47
C ALA A 103 19.07 -15.38 6.40
N VAL A 104 19.00 -16.49 5.65
CA VAL A 104 19.91 -16.74 4.52
C VAL A 104 19.71 -15.71 3.41
N LEU A 105 18.46 -15.36 3.08
CA LEU A 105 18.17 -14.32 2.10
C LEU A 105 18.69 -12.94 2.54
N TYR A 106 18.52 -12.59 3.81
CA TYR A 106 19.06 -11.34 4.35
C TYR A 106 20.58 -11.34 4.43
N TYR A 107 21.22 -12.50 4.61
CA TYR A 107 22.67 -12.60 4.48
C TYR A 107 23.13 -12.26 3.06
N TYR A 108 22.41 -12.73 2.04
CA TYR A 108 22.67 -12.36 0.65
C TYR A 108 22.58 -10.83 0.41
N PHE A 109 21.63 -10.13 1.03
CA PHE A 109 21.53 -8.67 0.92
C PHE A 109 22.55 -7.91 1.79
N CYS A 110 22.77 -8.35 3.03
CA CYS A 110 23.59 -7.66 4.03
C CYS A 110 25.09 -7.90 3.86
N GLY A 111 25.49 -9.07 3.37
CA GLY A 111 26.86 -9.58 3.46
C GLY A 111 27.33 -9.87 4.89
N SER A 112 26.42 -9.84 5.88
CA SER A 112 26.75 -10.01 7.30
C SER A 112 25.70 -10.85 8.02
N TRP A 113 26.16 -11.86 8.76
CA TRP A 113 25.29 -12.71 9.57
C TRP A 113 24.64 -11.98 10.74
N SER A 114 25.32 -11.00 11.35
CA SER A 114 24.72 -10.23 12.45
C SER A 114 23.52 -9.43 11.95
N GLY A 115 23.65 -8.72 10.83
CA GLY A 115 22.56 -7.98 10.20
C GLY A 115 21.43 -8.91 9.73
N ALA A 116 21.79 -10.05 9.14
CA ALA A 116 20.82 -11.02 8.64
C ALA A 116 19.95 -11.65 9.75
N ILE A 117 20.57 -12.08 10.85
CA ILE A 117 19.88 -12.67 12.00
C ILE A 117 18.96 -11.62 12.65
N ILE A 118 19.41 -10.37 12.74
CA ILE A 118 18.61 -9.29 13.34
C ILE A 118 17.45 -8.91 12.44
N ALA A 119 17.66 -8.81 11.12
CA ALA A 119 16.58 -8.61 10.16
C ALA A 119 15.55 -9.77 10.22
N ALA A 120 16.01 -11.01 10.35
CA ALA A 120 15.13 -12.18 10.51
C ALA A 120 14.38 -12.17 11.85
N ALA A 121 15.01 -11.74 12.94
CA ALA A 121 14.37 -11.59 14.24
C ALA A 121 13.30 -10.48 14.23
N VAL A 122 13.60 -9.33 13.60
CA VAL A 122 12.64 -8.25 13.41
C VAL A 122 11.48 -8.73 12.55
N LEU A 123 11.75 -9.44 11.45
CA LEU A 123 10.71 -10.07 10.63
C LEU A 123 9.83 -11.00 11.46
N LEU A 124 10.41 -11.90 12.25
CA LEU A 124 9.66 -12.87 13.04
C LEU A 124 8.75 -12.16 14.05
N ILE A 125 9.28 -11.20 14.80
CA ILE A 125 8.54 -10.48 15.84
C ILE A 125 7.48 -9.56 15.22
N ALA A 126 7.90 -8.68 14.30
CA ALA A 126 6.99 -7.72 13.69
C ALA A 126 5.96 -8.41 12.80
N GLY A 127 6.38 -9.39 12.00
CA GLY A 127 5.48 -10.18 11.16
C GLY A 127 4.42 -10.91 11.96
N PHE A 128 4.80 -11.57 13.06
CA PHE A 128 3.83 -12.26 13.93
C PHE A 128 2.80 -11.30 14.54
N PHE A 129 3.25 -10.24 15.21
CA PHE A 129 2.34 -9.33 15.90
C PHE A 129 1.54 -8.46 14.92
N PHE A 130 2.13 -8.01 13.82
CA PHE A 130 1.43 -7.14 12.85
C PHE A 130 0.50 -7.93 11.95
N ALA A 131 0.80 -9.20 11.61
CA ALA A 131 -0.17 -10.08 10.95
C ALA A 131 -1.38 -10.33 11.86
N ALA A 132 -1.17 -10.61 13.15
CA ALA A 132 -2.25 -10.77 14.12
C ALA A 132 -3.13 -9.52 14.25
N VAL A 133 -2.50 -8.35 14.34
CA VAL A 133 -3.19 -7.05 14.34
C VAL A 133 -4.00 -6.84 13.06
N ALA A 134 -3.37 -7.04 11.90
CA ALA A 134 -3.99 -6.82 10.60
C ALA A 134 -5.20 -7.75 10.42
N GLY A 135 -5.04 -9.05 10.68
CA GLY A 135 -6.13 -10.01 10.63
C GLY A 135 -7.27 -9.65 11.59
N TYR A 136 -6.97 -9.25 12.83
CA TYR A 136 -7.99 -8.84 13.80
C TYR A 136 -8.78 -7.61 13.33
N LEU A 137 -8.09 -6.60 12.81
CA LEU A 137 -8.72 -5.37 12.34
C LEU A 137 -9.59 -5.61 11.11
N VAL A 138 -9.10 -6.42 10.17
CA VAL A 138 -9.86 -6.81 8.98
C VAL A 138 -11.06 -7.68 9.33
N GLY A 139 -10.91 -8.61 10.27
CA GLY A 139 -12.02 -9.42 10.76
C GLY A 139 -13.15 -8.59 11.38
N LEU A 140 -12.82 -7.45 12.01
CA LEU A 140 -13.80 -6.56 12.63
C LEU A 140 -14.39 -5.49 11.69
N ILE A 141 -13.55 -4.82 10.91
CA ILE A 141 -13.86 -3.57 10.19
C ILE A 141 -13.64 -3.73 8.67
N GLY A 142 -13.22 -4.91 8.20
CA GLY A 142 -12.96 -5.15 6.77
C GLY A 142 -11.57 -4.72 6.28
N SER A 143 -11.20 -5.13 5.06
CA SER A 143 -9.86 -4.95 4.48
C SER A 143 -9.53 -3.50 4.19
N SER A 144 -10.52 -2.70 3.84
CA SER A 144 -10.36 -1.27 3.54
C SER A 144 -9.84 -0.46 4.73
N SER A 145 -10.11 -0.93 5.95
CA SER A 145 -9.64 -0.32 7.20
C SER A 145 -8.34 -0.95 7.73
N ASN A 146 -7.69 -1.85 6.99
CA ASN A 146 -6.42 -2.46 7.40
C ASN A 146 -5.29 -1.41 7.39
N PRO A 147 -4.62 -1.11 8.52
CA PRO A 147 -3.59 -0.07 8.59
C PRO A 147 -2.24 -0.56 8.06
N ILE A 148 -2.21 -1.29 6.94
CA ILE A 148 -1.00 -1.92 6.37
C ILE A 148 0.11 -0.88 6.22
N SER A 149 -0.20 0.28 5.63
CA SER A 149 0.77 1.36 5.42
C SER A 149 1.45 1.81 6.73
N GLY A 150 0.70 1.92 7.84
CA GLY A 150 1.26 2.30 9.14
C GLY A 150 2.08 1.19 9.80
N LEU A 151 1.65 -0.06 9.68
CA LEU A 151 2.35 -1.23 10.21
C LEU A 151 3.67 -1.45 9.47
N THR A 152 3.65 -1.43 8.14
CA THR A 152 4.85 -1.56 7.29
C THR A 152 5.86 -0.45 7.54
N LEU A 153 5.41 0.80 7.64
CA LEU A 153 6.29 1.93 7.96
C LEU A 153 6.96 1.75 9.34
N SER A 154 6.20 1.28 10.34
CA SER A 154 6.73 1.04 11.68
C SER A 154 7.79 -0.07 11.68
N THR A 155 7.52 -1.18 10.97
CA THR A 155 8.50 -2.25 10.76
C THR A 155 9.76 -1.72 10.10
N LEU A 156 9.62 -0.91 9.06
CA LEU A 156 10.74 -0.32 8.34
C LEU A 156 11.61 0.53 9.25
N ILE A 157 11.01 1.40 10.06
CA ILE A 157 11.75 2.28 10.99
C ILE A 157 12.48 1.45 12.04
N ILE A 158 11.82 0.45 12.63
CA ILE A 158 12.43 -0.45 13.61
C ILE A 158 13.61 -1.19 13.00
N ALA A 159 13.43 -1.79 11.81
CA ALA A 159 14.49 -2.48 11.09
C ALA A 159 15.64 -1.53 10.76
N ALA A 160 15.35 -0.31 10.26
CA ALA A 160 16.36 0.67 9.89
C ALA A 160 17.22 1.09 11.09
N LEU A 161 16.61 1.41 12.22
CA LEU A 161 17.32 1.79 13.45
C LEU A 161 18.18 0.64 13.98
N LEU A 162 17.66 -0.60 13.96
CA LEU A 162 18.42 -1.76 14.40
C LEU A 162 19.62 -2.04 13.49
N MET A 163 19.47 -1.88 12.17
CA MET A 163 20.60 -2.03 11.23
C MET A 163 21.70 -0.99 11.47
N VAL A 164 21.33 0.24 11.85
CA VAL A 164 22.29 1.27 12.27
C VAL A 164 23.01 0.86 13.56
N VAL A 165 22.28 0.41 14.58
CA VAL A 165 22.86 -0.02 15.87
C VAL A 165 23.84 -1.18 15.72
N VAL A 166 23.55 -2.11 14.80
CA VAL A 166 24.36 -3.32 14.54
C VAL A 166 25.58 -3.01 13.68
N GLY A 167 25.67 -1.80 13.13
CA GLY A 167 26.81 -1.39 12.31
C GLY A 167 26.77 -2.00 10.90
N VAL A 168 25.58 -2.14 10.31
CA VAL A 168 25.42 -2.48 8.88
C VAL A 168 24.91 -1.25 8.12
N PRO A 169 25.74 -0.19 7.97
CA PRO A 169 25.36 0.99 7.21
C PRO A 169 25.45 0.73 5.69
N GLY A 170 24.85 1.64 4.91
CA GLY A 170 24.96 1.63 3.45
C GLY A 170 23.91 0.79 2.74
N GLN A 171 24.18 0.49 1.47
CA GLN A 171 23.19 -0.12 0.55
C GLN A 171 22.72 -1.51 0.99
N SER A 172 23.61 -2.28 1.61
CA SER A 172 23.31 -3.62 2.13
C SER A 172 22.29 -3.58 3.28
N GLY A 173 22.45 -2.64 4.21
CA GLY A 173 21.48 -2.37 5.27
C GLY A 173 20.14 -1.89 4.74
N ILE A 174 20.13 -0.98 3.75
CA ILE A 174 18.91 -0.48 3.11
C ILE A 174 18.12 -1.63 2.47
N ALA A 175 18.79 -2.51 1.73
CA ALA A 175 18.15 -3.66 1.07
C ALA A 175 17.48 -4.59 2.08
N ALA A 176 18.15 -4.89 3.20
CA ALA A 176 17.60 -5.72 4.27
C ALA A 176 16.37 -5.08 4.93
N VAL A 177 16.43 -3.79 5.23
CA VAL A 177 15.32 -3.04 5.81
C VAL A 177 14.09 -3.06 4.90
N LEU A 178 14.29 -2.81 3.60
CA LEU A 178 13.22 -2.86 2.60
C LEU A 178 12.69 -4.28 2.43
N GLY A 179 13.56 -5.30 2.48
CA GLY A 179 13.17 -6.71 2.46
C GLY A 179 12.27 -7.09 3.63
N VAL A 180 12.66 -6.72 4.86
CA VAL A 180 11.84 -6.95 6.07
C VAL A 180 10.50 -6.22 5.96
N ALA A 181 10.49 -4.96 5.54
CA ALA A 181 9.26 -4.19 5.36
C ALA A 181 8.33 -4.82 4.31
N ALA A 182 8.88 -5.29 3.18
CA ALA A 182 8.12 -5.93 2.10
C ALA A 182 7.45 -7.22 2.59
N VAL A 183 8.19 -8.09 3.28
CA VAL A 183 7.63 -9.37 3.77
C VAL A 183 6.57 -9.13 4.84
N VAL A 184 6.79 -8.19 5.77
CA VAL A 184 5.77 -7.85 6.78
C VAL A 184 4.54 -7.20 6.13
N CYS A 185 4.71 -6.38 5.10
CA CYS A 185 3.60 -5.84 4.31
C CYS A 185 2.75 -6.96 3.71
N CYS A 186 3.39 -7.93 3.03
CA CYS A 186 2.71 -9.09 2.46
C CYS A 186 2.01 -9.91 3.55
N ALA A 187 2.67 -10.17 4.69
CA ALA A 187 2.08 -10.90 5.80
C ALA A 187 0.83 -10.21 6.37
N CYS A 188 0.85 -8.88 6.52
CA CYS A 188 -0.31 -8.11 6.99
C CYS A 188 -1.47 -8.12 5.98
N GLY A 189 -1.16 -8.09 4.68
CA GLY A 189 -2.14 -8.18 3.61
C GLY A 189 -2.81 -9.55 3.57
N VAL A 190 -2.00 -10.61 3.50
CA VAL A 190 -2.46 -12.01 3.47
C VAL A 190 -3.25 -12.35 4.74
N ALA A 191 -2.79 -11.93 5.92
CA ALA A 191 -3.54 -12.17 7.17
C ALA A 191 -4.92 -11.48 7.17
N GLY A 192 -5.02 -10.30 6.55
CA GLY A 192 -6.29 -9.61 6.38
C GLY A 192 -7.22 -10.36 5.44
N ASP A 193 -6.71 -10.77 4.28
CA ASP A 193 -7.44 -11.52 3.25
C ASP A 193 -7.96 -12.86 3.80
N MET A 194 -7.09 -13.66 4.40
CA MET A 194 -7.44 -14.92 5.06
C MET A 194 -8.56 -14.76 6.08
N MET A 195 -8.58 -13.66 6.85
CA MET A 195 -9.65 -13.43 7.83
C MET A 195 -10.99 -13.13 7.18
N GLN A 196 -11.03 -12.54 5.99
CA GLN A 196 -12.27 -12.40 5.23
C GLN A 196 -12.72 -13.73 4.66
N ASP A 197 -11.79 -14.52 4.11
CA ASP A 197 -12.11 -15.85 3.61
C ASP A 197 -12.65 -16.73 4.72
N MET A 198 -11.99 -16.75 5.89
CA MET A 198 -12.46 -17.47 7.08
C MET A 198 -13.84 -16.99 7.53
N LYS A 199 -14.15 -15.69 7.43
CA LYS A 199 -15.50 -15.17 7.72
C LYS A 199 -16.54 -15.74 6.75
N VAL A 200 -16.26 -15.71 5.44
CA VAL A 200 -17.16 -16.28 4.42
C VAL A 200 -17.29 -17.79 4.61
N GLY A 201 -16.18 -18.49 4.82
CA GLY A 201 -16.15 -19.92 5.08
C GLY A 201 -16.93 -20.29 6.34
N HIS A 202 -16.81 -19.54 7.43
CA HIS A 202 -17.60 -19.77 8.64
C HIS A 202 -19.10 -19.65 8.37
N ILE A 203 -19.53 -18.64 7.61
CA ILE A 203 -20.93 -18.46 7.20
C ILE A 203 -21.42 -19.63 6.34
N LEU A 204 -20.57 -20.16 5.46
CA LEU A 204 -20.88 -21.31 4.60
C LEU A 204 -20.68 -22.68 5.28
N GLY A 205 -20.23 -22.73 6.53
CA GLY A 205 -19.97 -23.97 7.25
C GLY A 205 -18.70 -24.71 6.80
N GLY A 206 -17.69 -23.98 6.33
CA GLY A 206 -16.35 -24.45 5.99
C GLY A 206 -15.55 -24.93 7.21
N THR A 207 -14.50 -25.70 6.95
CA THR A 207 -13.61 -26.25 8.00
C THR A 207 -12.27 -25.50 7.96
N PRO A 208 -11.88 -24.76 9.02
CA PRO A 208 -10.76 -23.82 8.99
C PRO A 208 -9.44 -24.39 8.47
N TRP A 209 -8.97 -25.55 8.97
CA TRP A 209 -7.68 -26.10 8.54
C TRP A 209 -7.59 -26.38 7.03
N LYS A 210 -8.71 -26.69 6.37
CA LYS A 210 -8.75 -26.89 4.90
C LYS A 210 -8.61 -25.57 4.16
N MET A 211 -9.19 -24.51 4.72
CA MET A 211 -9.11 -23.16 4.18
C MET A 211 -7.68 -22.64 4.34
N GLU A 212 -7.10 -22.75 5.53
CA GLU A 212 -5.70 -22.36 5.78
C GLU A 212 -4.73 -23.09 4.85
N PHE A 213 -4.93 -24.38 4.62
CA PHE A 213 -4.10 -25.15 3.70
C PHE A 213 -4.26 -24.68 2.24
N ALA A 214 -5.50 -24.42 1.80
CA ALA A 214 -5.76 -23.87 0.46
C ALA A 214 -5.13 -22.48 0.30
N GLU A 215 -5.21 -21.63 1.31
CA GLU A 215 -4.60 -20.30 1.33
C GLU A 215 -3.07 -20.36 1.28
N ILE A 216 -2.43 -21.27 2.02
CA ILE A 216 -0.99 -21.50 1.94
C ILE A 216 -0.57 -21.85 0.50
N ILE A 217 -1.32 -22.74 -0.16
CA ILE A 217 -1.06 -23.08 -1.57
C ILE A 217 -1.28 -21.86 -2.46
N GLY A 218 -2.37 -21.11 -2.24
CA GLY A 218 -2.71 -19.89 -2.98
C GLY A 218 -1.59 -18.86 -2.92
N VAL A 219 -1.06 -18.57 -1.72
CA VAL A 219 0.04 -17.64 -1.51
C VAL A 219 1.33 -18.12 -2.16
N LEU A 220 1.65 -19.42 -2.12
CA LEU A 220 2.82 -19.98 -2.79
C LEU A 220 2.73 -19.84 -4.31
N ILE A 221 1.58 -20.18 -4.90
CA ILE A 221 1.34 -20.04 -6.35
C ILE A 221 1.35 -18.56 -6.74
N ALA A 222 0.65 -17.71 -5.99
CA ALA A 222 0.62 -16.27 -6.24
C ALA A 222 2.03 -15.67 -6.16
N GLY A 223 2.82 -16.01 -5.15
CA GLY A 223 4.21 -15.58 -5.02
C GLY A 223 5.08 -16.01 -6.20
N ALA A 224 4.94 -17.26 -6.66
CA ALA A 224 5.67 -17.77 -7.81
C ALA A 224 5.26 -17.07 -9.12
N VAL A 225 3.96 -16.80 -9.31
CA VAL A 225 3.41 -16.19 -10.52
C VAL A 225 3.68 -14.68 -10.57
N LEU A 226 3.56 -13.98 -9.43
CA LEU A 226 3.68 -12.50 -9.34
C LEU A 226 5.03 -11.97 -9.84
N PHE A 227 6.09 -12.78 -9.80
CA PHE A 227 7.37 -12.42 -10.39
C PHE A 227 7.25 -12.09 -11.89
N LEU A 228 6.45 -12.83 -12.65
CA LEU A 228 6.31 -12.67 -14.10
C LEU A 228 5.74 -11.31 -14.51
N PRO A 229 4.55 -10.87 -14.04
CA PRO A 229 4.01 -9.57 -14.41
C PRO A 229 4.89 -8.43 -13.89
N LEU A 230 5.53 -8.55 -12.72
CA LEU A 230 6.46 -7.54 -12.23
C LEU A 230 7.69 -7.40 -13.13
N LEU A 231 8.26 -8.52 -13.57
CA LEU A 231 9.38 -8.53 -14.51
C LEU A 231 8.97 -7.97 -15.88
N ILE A 232 7.80 -8.36 -16.39
CA ILE A 232 7.26 -7.85 -17.66
C ILE A 232 7.03 -6.34 -17.59
N LEU A 233 6.43 -5.84 -16.51
CA LEU A 233 6.23 -4.40 -16.31
C LEU A 233 7.56 -3.66 -16.24
N HIS A 234 8.49 -4.13 -15.40
CA HIS A 234 9.78 -3.49 -15.22
C HIS A 234 10.62 -3.48 -16.51
N GLN A 235 10.79 -4.64 -17.15
CA GLN A 235 11.62 -4.77 -18.34
C GLN A 235 10.91 -4.23 -19.59
N GLY A 236 9.59 -4.36 -19.69
CA GLY A 236 8.80 -3.78 -20.77
C GLY A 236 8.90 -2.26 -20.81
N ASP A 237 8.87 -1.60 -19.64
CA ASP A 237 9.13 -0.15 -19.55
C ASP A 237 10.55 0.20 -19.97
N ILE A 238 11.56 -0.56 -19.53
CA ILE A 238 12.96 -0.35 -19.95
C ILE A 238 13.12 -0.49 -21.47
N ASN A 239 12.52 -1.52 -22.06
CA ASN A 239 12.56 -1.74 -23.51
C ASN A 239 11.87 -0.60 -24.29
N ALA A 240 10.84 0.01 -23.68
CA ALA A 240 10.15 1.17 -24.23
C ALA A 240 10.89 2.51 -24.00
N GLY A 241 12.10 2.48 -23.43
CA GLY A 241 12.94 3.67 -23.17
C GLY A 241 12.72 4.31 -21.79
N GLY A 242 12.03 3.63 -20.89
CA GLY A 242 11.85 4.02 -19.49
C GLY A 242 12.99 3.55 -18.58
N VAL A 243 12.72 3.55 -17.26
CA VAL A 243 13.68 3.14 -16.22
C VAL A 243 13.15 2.02 -15.33
N GLY A 244 11.97 1.49 -15.65
CA GLY A 244 11.23 0.56 -14.83
C GLY A 244 10.51 1.24 -13.67
N PHE A 245 10.20 0.45 -12.64
CA PHE A 245 9.56 0.93 -11.41
C PHE A 245 10.29 2.12 -10.78
N GLY A 246 9.51 3.14 -10.41
CA GLY A 246 10.02 4.41 -9.89
C GLY A 246 10.22 5.49 -10.95
N GLY A 247 10.08 5.14 -12.23
CA GLY A 247 10.05 6.08 -13.36
C GLY A 247 8.73 6.85 -13.49
N LYS A 248 8.60 7.64 -14.55
CA LYS A 248 7.38 8.40 -14.85
C LYS A 248 6.21 7.52 -15.26
N ALA A 249 6.47 6.46 -16.03
CA ALA A 249 5.46 5.54 -16.52
C ALA A 249 5.00 4.55 -15.44
N LEU A 250 5.91 4.13 -14.56
CA LEU A 250 5.63 3.22 -13.44
C LEU A 250 5.95 3.90 -12.09
N PRO A 251 5.24 4.97 -11.71
CA PRO A 251 5.50 5.66 -10.46
C PRO A 251 5.21 4.74 -9.28
N ALA A 252 6.15 4.64 -8.33
CA ALA A 252 6.00 3.85 -7.12
C ALA A 252 6.13 4.72 -5.86
N PRO A 253 5.15 5.58 -5.54
CA PRO A 253 5.30 6.57 -4.46
C PRO A 253 5.52 5.95 -3.09
N GLN A 254 4.80 4.87 -2.77
CA GLN A 254 4.97 4.17 -1.49
C GLN A 254 6.37 3.55 -1.38
N ALA A 255 6.86 2.89 -2.44
CA ALA A 255 8.23 2.36 -2.46
C ALA A 255 9.27 3.48 -2.37
N GLY A 256 9.05 4.62 -3.04
CA GLY A 256 9.91 5.80 -2.96
C GLY A 256 9.99 6.41 -1.56
N LEU A 257 8.88 6.41 -0.81
CA LEU A 257 8.85 6.85 0.59
C LEU A 257 9.69 5.90 1.45
N MET A 258 9.43 4.59 1.34
CA MET A 258 10.15 3.57 2.08
C MET A 258 11.66 3.64 1.78
N ALA A 259 12.04 3.79 0.51
CA ALA A 259 13.44 3.95 0.09
C ALA A 259 14.09 5.23 0.66
N MET A 260 13.38 6.37 0.64
CA MET A 260 13.89 7.62 1.22
C MET A 260 14.14 7.47 2.73
N LEU A 261 13.22 6.84 3.45
CA LEU A 261 13.33 6.62 4.89
C LEU A 261 14.45 5.65 5.23
N SER A 262 14.49 4.49 4.58
CA SER A 262 15.56 3.52 4.78
C SER A 262 16.92 4.13 4.47
N LYS A 263 17.07 4.81 3.34
CA LYS A 263 18.32 5.48 2.98
C LYS A 263 18.68 6.56 4.00
N GLY A 264 17.73 7.44 4.33
CA GLY A 264 17.98 8.55 5.25
C GLY A 264 18.38 8.09 6.65
N ILE A 265 17.73 7.06 7.20
CA ILE A 265 18.04 6.51 8.53
C ILE A 265 19.36 5.74 8.50
N VAL A 266 19.53 4.81 7.56
CA VAL A 266 20.69 3.90 7.54
C VAL A 266 21.99 4.62 7.16
N THR A 267 21.93 5.66 6.33
CA THR A 267 23.12 6.42 5.90
C THR A 267 23.32 7.72 6.66
N GLY A 268 22.37 8.13 7.51
CA GLY A 268 22.40 9.42 8.20
C GLY A 268 22.21 10.64 7.31
N SER A 269 21.87 10.47 6.02
CA SER A 269 21.75 11.56 5.03
C SER A 269 20.36 12.22 4.96
N MET A 270 19.51 12.01 5.97
CA MET A 270 18.15 12.56 5.96
C MET A 270 18.17 14.08 6.15
N ALA A 271 17.39 14.81 5.36
CA ALA A 271 17.15 16.25 5.52
C ALA A 271 16.24 16.52 6.74
N TRP A 272 16.75 16.23 7.93
CA TRP A 272 16.02 16.31 9.19
C TRP A 272 15.28 17.62 9.43
N PRO A 273 15.83 18.81 9.10
CA PRO A 273 15.08 20.06 9.27
C PRO A 273 13.73 20.06 8.52
N LEU A 274 13.71 19.54 7.28
CA LEU A 274 12.48 19.45 6.48
C LEU A 274 11.54 18.39 7.04
N VAL A 275 12.06 17.21 7.40
CA VAL A 275 11.26 16.13 7.99
C VAL A 275 10.62 16.59 9.30
N VAL A 276 11.38 17.20 10.20
CA VAL A 276 10.89 17.73 11.48
C VAL A 276 9.85 18.83 11.26
N SER A 277 10.04 19.72 10.27
CA SER A 277 9.01 20.71 9.93
C SER A 277 7.69 20.05 9.49
N GLY A 278 7.77 18.95 8.72
CA GLY A 278 6.64 18.12 8.36
C GLY A 278 5.96 17.43 9.55
N MET A 279 6.77 16.99 10.53
CA MET A 279 6.25 16.43 11.78
C MET A 279 5.44 17.47 12.55
N PHE A 280 5.96 18.69 12.72
CA PHE A 280 5.24 19.79 13.37
C PHE A 280 3.98 20.20 12.59
N MET A 281 4.05 20.24 11.26
CA MET A 281 2.88 20.50 10.42
C MET A 281 1.79 19.45 10.66
N SER A 282 2.13 18.16 10.68
CA SER A 282 1.17 17.08 10.92
C SER A 282 0.62 17.10 12.35
N LEU A 283 1.44 17.45 13.35
CA LEU A 283 0.96 17.72 14.71
C LEU A 283 -0.04 18.88 14.75
N ALA A 284 0.25 19.99 14.04
CA ALA A 284 -0.68 21.11 13.94
C ALA A 284 -2.01 20.68 13.28
N LEU A 285 -1.95 19.87 12.22
CA LEU A 285 -3.14 19.28 11.57
C LEU A 285 -3.96 18.42 12.54
N ILE A 286 -3.31 17.62 13.39
CA ILE A 286 -3.98 16.84 14.44
C ILE A 286 -4.65 17.77 15.47
N LEU A 287 -3.96 18.83 15.90
CA LEU A 287 -4.49 19.77 16.89
C LEU A 287 -5.72 20.53 16.38
N VAL A 288 -5.75 20.90 15.09
CA VAL A 288 -6.94 21.51 14.46
C VAL A 288 -8.01 20.49 14.05
N LYS A 289 -7.84 19.20 14.41
CA LYS A 289 -8.76 18.11 14.09
C LYS A 289 -9.01 17.96 12.59
N ALA A 290 -7.97 18.12 11.77
CA ALA A 290 -8.04 17.83 10.35
C ALA A 290 -8.48 16.36 10.13
N PRO A 291 -9.34 16.05 9.14
CA PRO A 291 -9.95 14.72 9.00
C PRO A 291 -8.93 13.58 8.85
N SER A 292 -7.84 13.81 8.11
CA SER A 292 -6.76 12.85 7.96
C SER A 292 -5.42 13.55 7.64
N PRO A 293 -4.58 13.81 8.64
CA PRO A 293 -3.23 14.35 8.45
C PRO A 293 -2.37 13.49 7.51
N MET A 294 -2.57 12.17 7.54
CA MET A 294 -1.91 11.22 6.64
C MET A 294 -2.26 11.49 5.17
N LEU A 295 -3.55 11.61 4.83
CA LEU A 295 -3.97 11.82 3.44
C LEU A 295 -3.49 13.18 2.90
N ILE A 296 -3.43 14.21 3.76
CA ILE A 296 -2.87 15.51 3.39
C ILE A 296 -1.39 15.37 3.05
N ALA A 297 -0.62 14.68 3.90
CA ALA A 297 0.80 14.45 3.66
C ALA A 297 1.05 13.59 2.40
N VAL A 298 0.24 12.54 2.17
CA VAL A 298 0.29 11.74 0.94
C VAL A 298 0.02 12.61 -0.28
N GLY A 299 -0.99 13.49 -0.25
CA GLY A 299 -1.30 14.40 -1.35
C GLY A 299 -0.16 15.36 -1.69
N MET A 300 0.61 15.81 -0.68
CA MET A 300 1.82 16.62 -0.87
C MET A 300 2.98 15.80 -1.48
N TYR A 301 3.05 14.51 -1.16
CA TYR A 301 4.10 13.62 -1.64
C TYR A 301 3.88 13.16 -3.08
N LEU A 302 2.62 12.98 -3.49
CA LEU A 302 2.26 12.44 -4.80
C LEU A 302 2.47 13.45 -5.94
N PRO A 303 2.76 12.98 -7.17
CA PRO A 303 2.80 13.83 -8.34
C PRO A 303 1.45 14.55 -8.55
N LEU A 304 1.50 15.76 -9.10
CA LEU A 304 0.30 16.56 -9.35
C LEU A 304 -0.74 15.82 -10.21
N GLU A 305 -0.28 15.05 -11.19
CA GLU A 305 -1.13 14.23 -12.07
C GLU A 305 -1.95 13.21 -11.28
N THR A 306 -1.29 12.46 -10.37
CA THR A 306 -1.95 11.48 -9.50
C THR A 306 -2.90 12.15 -8.52
N THR A 307 -2.48 13.25 -7.88
CA THR A 307 -3.31 13.99 -6.94
C THR A 307 -4.54 14.60 -7.62
N PHE A 308 -4.39 15.10 -8.85
CA PHE A 308 -5.49 15.65 -9.63
C PHE A 308 -6.47 14.56 -10.10
N ALA A 309 -5.99 13.37 -10.46
CA ALA A 309 -6.86 12.23 -10.77
C ALA A 309 -7.71 11.82 -9.56
N ILE A 310 -7.11 11.76 -8.36
CA ILE A 310 -7.84 11.50 -7.11
C ILE A 310 -8.88 12.60 -6.85
N PHE A 311 -8.51 13.87 -7.04
CA PHE A 311 -9.43 14.99 -6.90
C PHE A 311 -10.63 14.87 -7.87
N ALA A 312 -10.38 14.56 -9.15
CA ALA A 312 -11.44 14.36 -10.14
C ALA A 312 -12.40 13.23 -9.74
N GLY A 313 -11.88 12.12 -9.21
CA GLY A 313 -12.70 11.05 -8.62
C GLY A 313 -13.57 11.53 -7.46
N GLY A 314 -13.02 12.36 -6.58
CA GLY A 314 -13.77 13.01 -5.48
C GLY A 314 -14.88 13.93 -5.99
N VAL A 315 -14.63 14.70 -7.05
CA VAL A 315 -15.65 15.54 -7.71
C VAL A 315 -16.77 14.68 -8.30
N ILE A 316 -16.42 13.56 -8.96
CA ILE A 316 -17.41 12.62 -9.50
C ILE A 316 -18.29 12.06 -8.37
N ARG A 317 -17.68 11.62 -7.26
CA ARG A 317 -18.43 11.14 -6.08
C ARG A 317 -19.36 12.22 -5.55
N TRP A 318 -18.88 13.44 -5.36
CA TRP A 318 -19.69 14.57 -4.91
C TRP A 318 -20.89 14.85 -5.82
N LEU A 319 -20.71 14.74 -7.15
CA LEU A 319 -21.80 14.90 -8.11
C LEU A 319 -22.82 13.76 -8.03
N VAL A 320 -22.39 12.52 -7.79
CA VAL A 320 -23.28 11.37 -7.54
C VAL A 320 -24.11 11.61 -6.30
N ASP A 321 -23.49 11.99 -5.19
CA ASP A 321 -24.17 12.23 -3.92
C ASP A 321 -25.22 13.35 -4.04
N LYS A 322 -24.83 14.48 -4.65
CA LYS A 322 -25.74 15.62 -4.89
C LYS A 322 -26.93 15.24 -5.79
N ARG A 323 -26.73 14.36 -6.78
CA ARG A 323 -27.81 13.87 -7.65
C ARG A 323 -28.69 12.83 -6.94
N ALA A 324 -28.12 11.99 -6.09
CA ALA A 324 -28.88 11.04 -5.26
C ALA A 324 -29.80 11.78 -4.29
N GLU A 325 -29.32 12.86 -3.67
CA GLU A 325 -30.13 13.76 -2.84
C GLU A 325 -31.24 14.44 -3.64
N LYS A 326 -30.93 14.99 -4.83
CA LYS A 326 -31.92 15.61 -5.71
C LYS A 326 -33.03 14.62 -6.13
N LYS A 327 -32.68 13.34 -6.31
CA LYS A 327 -33.64 12.26 -6.61
C LYS A 327 -34.38 11.73 -5.38
N LYS A 328 -34.07 12.23 -4.16
CA LYS A 328 -34.66 11.80 -2.88
C LYS A 328 -34.55 10.29 -2.65
N LEU A 329 -33.40 9.70 -3.02
CA LEU A 329 -33.15 8.28 -2.80
C LEU A 329 -33.14 7.94 -1.30
N ASN A 330 -33.79 6.83 -0.94
CA ASN A 330 -33.80 6.34 0.44
C ASN A 330 -32.43 5.74 0.84
N ALA A 331 -32.25 5.36 2.11
CA ALA A 331 -30.99 4.81 2.60
C ALA A 331 -30.56 3.53 1.85
N ALA A 332 -31.49 2.60 1.58
CA ALA A 332 -31.22 1.37 0.86
C ALA A 332 -30.73 1.63 -0.58
N GLN A 333 -31.36 2.58 -1.27
CA GLN A 333 -30.98 2.99 -2.62
C GLN A 333 -29.62 3.69 -2.64
N LYS A 334 -29.32 4.53 -1.65
CA LYS A 334 -27.99 5.17 -1.52
C LYS A 334 -26.87 4.14 -1.37
N ILE A 335 -27.07 3.11 -0.54
CA ILE A 335 -26.09 2.03 -0.38
C ILE A 335 -25.87 1.28 -1.70
N ARG A 336 -26.93 1.01 -2.48
CA ARG A 336 -26.78 0.39 -3.82
C ARG A 336 -26.01 1.28 -4.79
N VAL A 337 -26.35 2.56 -4.85
CA VAL A 337 -25.62 3.53 -5.69
C VAL A 337 -24.15 3.54 -5.31
N GLU A 338 -23.84 3.52 -4.01
CA GLU A 338 -22.47 3.46 -3.51
C GLU A 338 -21.75 2.17 -3.89
N ASN A 339 -22.32 1.01 -3.61
CA ASN A 339 -21.75 -0.29 -3.97
C ASN A 339 -21.51 -0.40 -5.49
N ASN A 340 -22.46 0.07 -6.32
CA ASN A 340 -22.31 0.08 -7.76
C ASN A 340 -21.21 1.05 -8.23
N GLY A 341 -21.08 2.21 -7.59
CA GLY A 341 -20.01 3.16 -7.86
C GLY A 341 -18.64 2.59 -7.53
N ILE A 342 -18.51 1.92 -6.38
CA ILE A 342 -17.28 1.22 -5.96
C ILE A 342 -16.94 0.12 -6.96
N LEU A 343 -17.91 -0.75 -7.30
CA LEU A 343 -17.70 -1.86 -8.24
C LEU A 343 -17.26 -1.37 -9.62
N LEU A 344 -17.90 -0.31 -10.16
CA LEU A 344 -17.53 0.28 -11.44
C LEU A 344 -16.12 0.88 -11.40
N SER A 345 -15.78 1.59 -10.32
CA SER A 345 -14.45 2.18 -10.13
C SER A 345 -13.37 1.10 -10.04
N SER A 346 -13.60 0.05 -9.24
CA SER A 346 -12.70 -1.10 -9.11
C SER A 346 -12.51 -1.83 -10.44
N GLY A 347 -13.58 -1.98 -11.23
CA GLY A 347 -13.51 -2.56 -12.57
C GLY A 347 -12.68 -1.73 -13.54
N LEU A 348 -12.79 -0.39 -13.51
CA LEU A 348 -11.97 0.51 -14.32
C LEU A 348 -10.49 0.44 -13.92
N ILE A 349 -10.18 0.40 -12.62
CA ILE A 349 -8.80 0.26 -12.11
C ILE A 349 -8.21 -1.08 -12.53
N ALA A 350 -8.95 -2.18 -12.36
CA ALA A 350 -8.50 -3.51 -12.78
C ALA A 350 -8.29 -3.59 -14.30
N GLY A 351 -9.20 -2.99 -15.08
CA GLY A 351 -9.11 -2.93 -16.53
C GLY A 351 -7.87 -2.15 -17.00
N GLU A 352 -7.59 -0.99 -16.39
CA GLU A 352 -6.39 -0.20 -16.67
C GLU A 352 -5.11 -0.98 -16.36
N ALA A 353 -5.02 -1.63 -15.20
CA ALA A 353 -3.87 -2.44 -14.82
C ALA A 353 -3.64 -3.62 -15.77
N LEU A 354 -4.70 -4.34 -16.16
CA LEU A 354 -4.61 -5.45 -17.13
C LEU A 354 -4.18 -4.96 -18.51
N MET A 355 -4.68 -3.81 -18.95
CA MET A 355 -4.31 -3.25 -20.24
C MET A 355 -2.87 -2.71 -20.23
N GLY A 356 -2.43 -2.12 -19.12
CA GLY A 356 -1.04 -1.74 -18.88
C GLY A 356 -0.10 -2.95 -18.93
N LEU A 357 -0.49 -4.06 -18.30
CA LEU A 357 0.27 -5.32 -18.37
C LEU A 357 0.33 -5.87 -19.79
N LEU A 358 -0.76 -5.81 -20.56
CA LEU A 358 -0.78 -6.22 -21.96
C LEU A 358 0.19 -5.37 -22.80
N VAL A 359 0.13 -4.04 -22.67
CA VAL A 359 1.03 -3.12 -23.37
C VAL A 359 2.49 -3.40 -23.00
N ALA A 360 2.78 -3.57 -21.71
CA ALA A 360 4.11 -3.91 -21.25
C ALA A 360 4.58 -5.27 -21.75
N THR A 361 3.68 -6.26 -21.89
CA THR A 361 3.97 -7.57 -22.47
C THR A 361 4.35 -7.45 -23.95
N LEU A 362 3.60 -6.67 -24.72
CA LEU A 362 3.94 -6.42 -26.13
C LEU A 362 5.29 -5.72 -26.26
N ALA A 363 5.54 -4.70 -25.44
CA ALA A 363 6.84 -4.02 -25.37
C ALA A 363 7.98 -4.96 -24.93
N PHE A 364 7.73 -5.86 -23.98
CA PHE A 364 8.68 -6.87 -23.53
C PHE A 364 9.14 -7.79 -24.67
N PHE A 365 8.22 -8.17 -25.57
CA PHE A 365 8.52 -8.96 -26.77
C PHE A 365 8.92 -8.13 -27.99
N ASN A 366 9.11 -6.80 -27.85
CA ASN A 366 9.38 -5.87 -28.96
C ASN A 366 8.30 -5.89 -30.07
N ILE A 367 7.07 -6.23 -29.71
CA ILE A 367 5.92 -6.16 -30.61
C ILE A 367 5.36 -4.74 -30.54
N SER A 368 5.29 -4.06 -31.67
CA SER A 368 4.72 -2.72 -31.74
C SER A 368 3.23 -2.76 -31.43
N PHE A 369 2.79 -1.89 -30.51
CA PHE A 369 1.38 -1.68 -30.28
C PHE A 369 0.75 -1.04 -31.52
N PRO A 370 -0.35 -1.57 -32.08
CA PRO A 370 -0.96 -1.00 -33.27
C PRO A 370 -1.44 0.42 -32.99
N SER A 371 -0.82 1.42 -33.63
CA SER A 371 -1.18 2.83 -33.49
C SER A 371 -2.47 3.11 -34.26
N VAL A 372 -3.58 3.22 -33.53
CA VAL A 372 -4.88 3.65 -34.11
C VAL A 372 -4.83 5.13 -34.50
N PHE A 373 -4.06 5.94 -33.75
CA PHE A 373 -3.81 7.34 -34.03
C PHE A 373 -2.30 7.61 -33.90
N GLU A 374 -1.64 8.06 -34.95
CA GLU A 374 -0.21 8.42 -34.91
C GLU A 374 0.04 9.64 -34.01
N ASN A 375 -0.92 10.58 -33.96
CA ASN A 375 -0.85 11.79 -33.14
C ASN A 375 -2.23 12.06 -32.51
N PRO A 376 -2.60 11.36 -31.43
CA PRO A 376 -3.88 11.58 -30.77
C PRO A 376 -3.93 13.01 -30.24
N LYS A 377 -4.90 13.80 -30.73
CA LYS A 377 -5.11 15.16 -30.24
C LYS A 377 -5.63 15.12 -28.79
N ALA A 378 -5.15 16.01 -27.93
CA ALA A 378 -5.50 16.05 -26.51
C ALA A 378 -7.02 16.06 -26.23
N TRP A 379 -7.83 16.66 -27.12
CA TRP A 379 -9.29 16.67 -26.99
C TRP A 379 -9.92 15.28 -26.99
N VAL A 380 -9.30 14.28 -27.63
CA VAL A 380 -9.78 12.89 -27.61
C VAL A 380 -9.69 12.34 -26.19
N GLY A 381 -8.58 12.61 -25.49
CA GLY A 381 -8.41 12.24 -24.08
C GLY A 381 -9.45 12.92 -23.19
N TYR A 382 -9.70 14.22 -23.38
CA TYR A 382 -10.74 14.93 -22.64
C TYR A 382 -12.16 14.41 -22.93
N ALA A 383 -12.44 14.02 -24.18
CA ALA A 383 -13.71 13.42 -24.55
C ALA A 383 -13.91 12.06 -23.87
N ILE A 384 -12.90 11.19 -23.90
CA ILE A 384 -12.92 9.89 -23.19
C ILE A 384 -13.12 10.11 -21.69
N LEU A 385 -12.39 11.04 -21.08
CA LEU A 385 -12.52 11.36 -19.66
C LEU A 385 -13.93 11.89 -19.32
N GLY A 386 -14.51 12.71 -20.20
CA GLY A 386 -15.89 13.18 -20.08
C GLY A 386 -16.92 12.05 -20.16
N ILE A 387 -16.72 11.10 -21.09
CA ILE A 387 -17.57 9.91 -21.23
C ILE A 387 -17.46 9.03 -19.97
N LEU A 388 -16.24 8.74 -19.52
CA LEU A 388 -16.00 7.95 -18.31
C LEU A 388 -16.62 8.62 -17.09
N GLY A 389 -16.41 9.93 -16.90
CA GLY A 389 -17.03 10.70 -15.82
C GLY A 389 -18.57 10.66 -15.88
N TYR A 390 -19.16 10.76 -17.07
CA TYR A 390 -20.60 10.62 -17.25
C TYR A 390 -21.10 9.20 -16.89
N LEU A 391 -20.39 8.15 -17.33
CA LEU A 391 -20.73 6.76 -17.01
C LEU A 391 -20.62 6.49 -15.51
N MET A 392 -19.56 6.99 -14.87
CA MET A 392 -19.35 6.89 -13.42
C MET A 392 -20.44 7.59 -12.61
N ILE A 393 -21.15 8.56 -13.19
CA ILE A 393 -22.32 9.18 -12.53
C ILE A 393 -23.62 8.45 -12.89
N LYS A 394 -23.82 8.14 -14.18
CA LYS A 394 -25.08 7.59 -14.69
C LYS A 394 -25.33 6.18 -14.18
N ILE A 395 -24.35 5.29 -14.32
CA ILE A 395 -24.50 3.85 -14.05
C ILE A 395 -24.87 3.61 -12.58
N PRO A 396 -24.19 4.21 -11.58
CA PRO A 396 -24.58 4.02 -10.19
C PRO A 396 -26.00 4.52 -9.91
N LEU A 397 -26.37 5.70 -10.42
CA LEU A 397 -27.67 6.32 -10.21
C LEU A 397 -28.82 5.62 -10.96
N SER A 398 -28.55 4.91 -12.06
CA SER A 398 -29.56 4.10 -12.75
C SER A 398 -29.80 2.76 -12.05
N ASN A 399 -28.79 2.24 -11.37
CA ASN A 399 -28.86 0.96 -10.65
C ASN A 399 -29.18 1.15 -9.15
N ALA A 400 -29.92 2.21 -8.81
CA ALA A 400 -30.34 2.48 -7.42
C ALA A 400 -31.36 1.46 -6.88
N GLY A 401 -31.95 0.63 -7.75
CA GLY A 401 -32.97 -0.36 -7.38
C GLY A 401 -34.31 0.28 -6.99
N ARG A 402 -35.29 -0.56 -6.63
CA ARG A 402 -36.61 -0.08 -6.22
C ARG A 402 -36.63 0.36 -4.75
N PRO A 403 -37.50 1.31 -4.34
CA PRO A 403 -37.56 1.79 -2.96
C PRO A 403 -37.98 0.72 -1.93
N ASP A 404 -38.74 -0.28 -2.37
CA ASP A 404 -39.30 -1.38 -1.57
C ASP A 404 -38.31 -2.52 -1.28
N GLU A 405 -37.16 -2.53 -1.94
CA GLU A 405 -36.17 -3.59 -1.74
C GLU A 405 -35.32 -3.37 -0.47
N PRO A 406 -35.01 -4.43 0.28
CA PRO A 406 -34.20 -4.35 1.50
C PRO A 406 -32.79 -3.88 1.20
N ALA A 407 -32.20 -3.08 2.11
CA ALA A 407 -30.84 -2.56 1.93
C ALA A 407 -29.83 -3.71 1.80
N PRO A 408 -28.94 -3.70 0.79
CA PRO A 408 -27.83 -4.63 0.75
C PRO A 408 -26.81 -4.30 1.85
N PRO A 409 -25.89 -5.23 2.18
CA PRO A 409 -24.73 -4.93 3.00
C PRO A 409 -23.95 -3.73 2.43
N SER A 410 -23.52 -2.81 3.30
CA SER A 410 -22.66 -1.70 2.90
C SER A 410 -21.27 -2.21 2.58
N ALA A 411 -20.70 -1.79 1.44
CA ALA A 411 -19.31 -2.09 1.09
C ALA A 411 -18.29 -1.29 1.93
N MET A 412 -18.72 -0.27 2.67
CA MET A 412 -17.86 0.66 3.44
C MET A 412 -18.09 0.57 4.96
N ALA A 413 -18.42 -0.62 5.47
CA ALA A 413 -18.69 -0.84 6.90
C ALA A 413 -17.46 -0.61 7.79
#